data_AF-A0AA39FQR4-F1
#
_entry.id   AF-A0AA39FQR4-F1
#
_cell.length_a   1.000
_cell.length_b   1.000
_cell.length_c   1.000
_cell.angle_alpha   90.00
_cell.angle_beta   90.00
_cell.angle_gamma   90.00
#
_symmetry.space_group_name_H-M   'P 1'
#
loop_
_entity.id
_entity.type
_entity.pdbx_description
1 polymer ?
#
loop_
_entity_poly.entity_id
_entity_poly.type
_entity_poly.pdbx_seq_one_letter_code
_entity_poly.pdbx_strand_id
1 'polypeptide(L)'
;MSLDRIQYSEKYCDDKYEYRHVILSADMAKHVPKSHLMTETEWRNLEVQQSPGWVHYMMHGPEPHVLLFRRPRTDIPIIIRNGTTIQQSDNRATCCN
;
A
#
# COMPACT_ATOMS: atom_id res chain seq x y z
N MET A 1 22.10 -8.18 -16.72
CA MET A 1 20.65 -8.47 -16.62
C MET A 1 20.16 -7.86 -15.32
N SER A 2 19.30 -6.86 -15.42
CA SER A 2 18.70 -6.21 -14.25
C SER A 2 17.64 -7.15 -13.71
N LEU A 3 18.01 -7.94 -12.69
CA LEU A 3 17.04 -8.72 -11.91
C LEU A 3 16.25 -7.71 -11.10
N ASP A 4 15.12 -7.25 -11.63
CA ASP A 4 14.18 -6.42 -10.89
C ASP A 4 13.58 -7.31 -9.79
N ARG A 5 14.21 -7.29 -8.60
CA ARG A 5 13.89 -8.20 -7.48
C ARG A 5 12.54 -7.89 -6.85
N ILE A 6 11.95 -6.74 -7.17
CA ILE A 6 10.75 -6.17 -6.55
C ILE A 6 9.91 -5.52 -7.64
N GLN A 7 8.69 -6.00 -7.87
CA GLN A 7 7.74 -5.37 -8.77
C GLN A 7 6.72 -4.56 -7.97
N TYR A 8 6.43 -3.34 -8.44
CA TYR A 8 5.45 -2.45 -7.83
C TYR A 8 4.21 -2.37 -8.72
N SER A 9 3.02 -2.54 -8.14
CA SER A 9 1.79 -2.35 -8.88
C SER A 9 1.46 -0.87 -9.11
N GLU A 10 0.56 -0.65 -10.07
CA GLU A 10 -0.18 0.60 -10.15
C GLU A 10 -0.96 0.85 -8.85
N LYS A 11 -1.18 2.13 -8.56
CA LYS A 11 -1.91 2.54 -7.37
C LYS A 11 -3.39 2.58 -7.67
N TYR A 12 -4.19 2.08 -6.75
CA TYR A 12 -5.64 2.14 -6.83
C TYR A 12 -6.19 2.77 -5.55
N CYS A 13 -7.25 3.54 -5.64
CA CYS A 13 -7.78 4.30 -4.50
C CYS A 13 -9.27 4.02 -4.32
N ASP A 14 -9.71 3.99 -3.07
CA ASP A 14 -11.13 4.04 -2.71
C ASP A 14 -11.48 5.43 -2.14
N ASP A 15 -12.63 5.56 -1.47
CA ASP A 15 -13.09 6.81 -0.88
C ASP A 15 -12.22 7.34 0.30
N LYS A 16 -11.34 6.52 0.88
CA LYS A 16 -10.62 6.83 2.13
C LYS A 16 -9.11 6.59 2.06
N TYR A 17 -8.67 5.61 1.27
CA TYR A 17 -7.32 5.08 1.22
C TYR A 17 -6.85 4.88 -0.23
N GLU A 18 -5.55 5.01 -0.39
CA GLU A 18 -4.76 4.64 -1.55
C GLU A 18 -4.10 3.29 -1.26
N TYR A 19 -4.10 2.38 -2.22
CA TYR A 19 -3.63 1.02 -2.13
C TYR A 19 -2.63 0.72 -3.22
N ARG A 20 -1.71 -0.18 -2.92
CA ARG A 20 -0.73 -0.73 -3.85
C ARG A 20 -0.30 -2.09 -3.34
N HIS A 21 0.02 -3.00 -4.24
CA HIS A 21 0.70 -4.24 -3.90
C HIS A 21 2.14 -4.23 -4.42
N VAL A 22 3.03 -4.87 -3.67
CA VAL A 22 4.43 -5.07 -4.03
C VAL A 22 4.67 -6.56 -4.10
N ILE A 23 5.22 -7.02 -5.22
CA ILE A 23 5.52 -8.41 -5.48
C ILE A 23 7.02 -8.59 -5.32
N LEU A 24 7.41 -9.34 -4.30
CA LEU A 24 8.79 -9.69 -4.04
C LEU A 24 9.20 -10.91 -4.87
N SER A 25 10.49 -10.97 -5.23
CA SER A 25 11.08 -12.20 -5.75
C SER A 25 11.02 -13.34 -4.72
N ALA A 26 11.02 -14.58 -5.21
CA ALA A 26 10.90 -15.78 -4.38
C ALA A 26 11.98 -15.89 -3.30
N ASP A 27 13.17 -15.34 -3.53
CA ASP A 27 14.27 -15.35 -2.55
C ASP A 27 14.04 -14.37 -1.40
N MET A 28 13.45 -13.22 -1.69
CA MET A 28 13.12 -12.21 -0.68
C MET A 28 11.90 -12.60 0.13
N ALA A 29 10.90 -13.21 -0.51
CA ALA A 29 9.67 -13.68 0.13
C ALA A 29 9.90 -14.67 1.29
N LYS A 30 11.04 -15.38 1.29
CA LYS A 30 11.45 -16.26 2.39
C LYS A 30 11.71 -15.52 3.71
N HIS A 31 12.05 -14.23 3.63
CA HIS A 31 12.33 -13.38 4.79
C HIS A 31 11.09 -12.65 5.31
N VAL A 32 9.94 -12.77 4.61
CA VAL A 32 8.69 -12.14 5.04
C VAL A 32 8.12 -12.91 6.24
N PRO A 33 7.89 -12.24 7.38
CA PRO A 33 7.27 -12.88 8.54
C PRO A 33 5.82 -13.23 8.23
N LYS A 34 5.42 -14.47 8.57
CA LYS A 34 4.03 -14.95 8.44
C LYS A 34 3.20 -14.78 9.71
N SER A 35 3.86 -14.40 10.81
CA SER A 35 3.23 -14.30 12.14
C SER A 35 2.58 -12.94 12.40
N HIS A 36 3.02 -11.88 11.72
CA HIS A 36 2.57 -10.52 12.00
C HIS A 36 2.70 -9.61 10.76
N LEU A 37 1.99 -8.49 10.80
CA LEU A 37 2.10 -7.43 9.79
C LEU A 37 3.41 -6.66 9.98
N MET A 38 4.15 -6.48 8.91
CA MET A 38 5.40 -5.70 8.93
C MET A 38 5.18 -4.21 9.20
N THR A 39 6.01 -3.66 10.07
CA THR A 39 6.16 -2.22 10.29
C THR A 39 6.93 -1.55 9.15
N GLU A 40 6.92 -0.22 9.11
CA GLU A 40 7.68 0.57 8.12
C GLU A 40 9.15 0.15 8.03
N THR A 41 9.79 -0.01 9.17
CA THR A 41 11.19 -0.42 9.24
C THR A 41 11.41 -1.83 8.68
N GLU A 42 10.51 -2.77 8.96
CA GLU A 42 10.66 -4.17 8.56
C GLU A 42 10.56 -4.35 7.05
N TRP A 43 9.55 -3.75 6.40
CA TRP A 43 9.47 -3.87 4.95
C TRP A 43 10.55 -3.04 4.24
N ARG A 44 11.04 -1.92 4.83
CA ARG A 44 12.21 -1.20 4.30
C ARG A 44 13.49 -2.04 4.37
N ASN A 45 13.64 -2.87 5.40
CA ASN A 45 14.77 -3.80 5.50
C ASN A 45 14.73 -4.90 4.43
N LEU A 46 13.55 -5.21 3.88
CA LEU A 46 13.38 -6.08 2.71
C LEU A 46 13.62 -5.35 1.39
N GLU A 47 14.37 -4.25 1.40
CA GLU A 47 14.68 -3.42 0.22
C GLU A 47 13.43 -2.83 -0.48
N VAL A 48 12.24 -2.91 0.13
CA VAL A 48 11.03 -2.28 -0.43
C VAL A 48 11.15 -0.77 -0.26
N GLN A 49 11.14 -0.05 -1.37
CA GLN A 49 11.28 1.40 -1.39
C GLN A 49 9.96 2.05 -1.81
N GLN A 50 9.34 2.76 -0.89
CA GLN A 50 8.12 3.51 -1.12
C GLN A 50 8.16 4.86 -0.40
N SER A 51 7.28 5.78 -0.82
CA SER A 51 7.05 7.05 -0.13
C SER A 51 6.65 6.83 1.34
N PRO A 52 6.81 7.81 2.23
CA PRO A 52 6.34 7.67 3.62
C PRO A 52 4.81 7.50 3.70
N GLY A 53 4.35 6.85 4.78
CA GLY A 53 2.93 6.70 5.13
C GLY A 53 2.25 5.42 4.63
N TRP A 54 2.95 4.56 3.88
CA TRP A 54 2.42 3.25 3.49
C TRP A 54 2.44 2.29 4.69
N VAL A 55 1.29 1.66 4.93
CA VAL A 55 1.09 0.69 6.01
C VAL A 55 0.74 -0.65 5.41
N HIS A 56 1.50 -1.69 5.77
CA HIS A 56 1.18 -3.06 5.43
C HIS A 56 -0.03 -3.52 6.24
N TYR A 57 -1.18 -3.69 5.59
CA TYR A 57 -2.46 -3.84 6.30
C TYR A 57 -3.01 -5.26 6.31
N MET A 58 -2.54 -6.12 5.40
CA MET A 58 -3.04 -7.47 5.26
C MET A 58 -1.94 -8.40 4.76
N MET A 59 -1.84 -9.58 5.37
CA MET A 59 -1.01 -10.67 4.86
C MET A 59 -1.81 -11.53 3.88
N HIS A 60 -1.22 -11.85 2.74
CA HIS A 60 -1.82 -12.77 1.79
C HIS A 60 -1.26 -14.19 2.01
N GLY A 61 -2.10 -15.08 2.55
CA GLY A 61 -1.69 -16.43 2.96
C GLY A 61 -1.20 -17.34 1.81
N PRO A 62 -1.94 -17.42 0.68
CA PRO A 62 -1.54 -18.25 -0.47
C PRO A 62 -0.25 -17.77 -1.16
N GLU A 63 -0.05 -16.45 -1.25
CA GLU A 63 1.07 -15.81 -1.94
C GLU A 63 1.82 -14.85 -0.99
N PRO A 64 2.74 -15.35 -0.15
CA PRO A 64 3.45 -14.54 0.85
C PRO A 64 4.42 -13.52 0.25
N HIS A 65 4.70 -13.66 -1.05
CA HIS A 65 5.54 -12.76 -1.81
C HIS A 65 4.79 -11.49 -2.25
N VAL A 66 3.45 -11.46 -2.09
CA VAL A 66 2.62 -10.29 -2.37
C VAL A 66 2.37 -9.54 -1.07
N LEU A 67 2.91 -8.32 -0.99
CA LEU A 67 2.75 -7.41 0.14
C LEU A 67 1.69 -6.37 -0.18
N LEU A 68 0.69 -6.23 0.69
CA LEU A 68 -0.43 -5.33 0.50
C LEU A 68 -0.27 -4.08 1.37
N PHE A 69 -0.17 -2.92 0.73
CA PHE A 69 -0.01 -1.64 1.40
C PHE A 69 -1.25 -0.76 1.20
N ARG A 70 -1.55 0.04 2.24
CA ARG A 70 -2.53 1.12 2.18
C ARG A 70 -1.95 2.41 2.78
N ARG A 71 -2.43 3.55 2.34
CA ARG A 71 -2.09 4.88 2.87
C ARG A 71 -3.34 5.77 2.85
N PRO A 72 -3.57 6.65 3.84
CA PRO A 72 -4.66 7.63 3.78
C PRO A 72 -4.52 8.53 2.54
N ARG A 73 -5.65 8.83 1.88
CA ARG A 73 -5.66 9.78 0.76
C ARG A 73 -5.31 11.18 1.23
N THR A 74 -4.34 11.81 0.58
CA THR A 74 -3.93 13.20 0.84
C THR A 74 -4.69 14.20 -0.02
N ASP A 75 -5.35 13.71 -1.08
CA ASP A 75 -6.08 14.51 -2.06
C ASP A 75 -7.52 14.79 -1.66
N ILE A 76 -8.09 14.01 -0.74
CA ILE A 76 -9.40 14.28 -0.15
C ILE A 76 -9.19 15.18 1.08
N PRO A 77 -9.68 16.43 1.08
CA PRO A 77 -9.68 17.23 2.31
C PRO A 77 -10.53 16.47 3.33
N ILE A 78 -9.92 16.12 4.46
CA ILE A 78 -10.64 15.54 5.60
C ILE A 78 -11.55 16.64 6.14
N ILE A 79 -12.74 16.80 5.57
CA ILE A 79 -13.74 17.73 6.08
C ILE A 79 -14.29 17.10 7.37
N ILE A 80 -13.68 17.46 8.50
CA ILE A 80 -14.24 17.13 9.82
C ILE A 80 -15.46 18.04 10.01
N ARG A 81 -16.64 17.56 9.60
CA ARG A 81 -17.94 18.15 9.95
C ARG A 81 -18.66 17.18 10.89
N ASN A 82 -18.61 17.49 12.18
CA ASN A 82 -19.51 17.03 13.25
C ASN A 82 -20.21 15.68 12.99
N GLY A 83 -19.45 14.58 12.97
CA GLY A 83 -19.97 13.22 13.15
C GLY A 83 -20.83 12.62 12.04
N THR A 84 -20.97 13.23 10.86
CA THR A 84 -21.76 12.65 9.76
C THR A 84 -20.98 12.66 8.45
N THR A 85 -20.55 11.47 7.99
CA THR A 85 -19.88 11.28 6.71
C THR A 85 -20.88 11.52 5.57
N ILE A 86 -20.74 12.64 4.84
CA ILE A 86 -21.43 12.86 3.57
C ILE A 86 -20.35 12.99 2.49
N GLN A 87 -20.33 12.02 1.57
CA GLN A 87 -19.53 12.06 0.34
C GLN A 87 -19.99 13.28 -0.48
N GLN A 88 -19.14 14.30 -0.56
CA GLN A 88 -19.35 15.36 -1.51
C GLN A 88 -18.95 14.82 -2.88
N SER A 89 -19.95 14.47 -3.66
CA SER A 89 -19.84 14.21 -5.09
C SER A 89 -19.21 15.42 -5.76
N ASP A 90 -17.91 15.38 -6.02
CA ASP A 90 -17.29 16.32 -6.94
C ASP A 90 -16.39 15.56 -7.91
N ASN A 91 -16.71 15.76 -9.18
CA ASN A 91 -16.07 15.15 -10.32
C ASN A 91 -14.61 15.61 -10.42
N ARG A 92 -13.73 14.69 -10.81
CA ARG A 92 -12.31 14.86 -11.16
C ARG A 92 -11.31 14.85 -10.00
N ALA A 93 -10.77 13.67 -9.75
CA ALA A 93 -9.32 13.49 -9.81
C ALA A 93 -9.04 12.07 -10.27
N THR A 94 -8.64 11.94 -11.53
CA THR A 94 -7.95 10.75 -12.03
C THR A 94 -6.69 10.60 -11.20
N CYS A 95 -6.77 9.84 -10.11
CA CYS A 95 -5.59 9.37 -9.38
C CYS A 95 -4.89 8.33 -10.26
N CYS A 96 -4.15 8.83 -11.25
CA CYS A 96 -2.97 8.28 -11.91
C CYS A 96 -2.75 9.11 -13.17
N ASN A 97 -1.75 10.00 -13.13
CA ASN A 97 -0.68 10.14 -14.12
C ASN A 97 0.39 11.06 -13.54
#